data_AF-A0A2D5BVN2-F1
#
_entry.id   AF-A0A2D5BVN2-F1
#
_cell.length_a   1.000
_cell.length_b   1.000
_cell.length_c   1.000
_cell.angle_alpha   90.00
_cell.angle_beta   90.00
_cell.angle_gamma   90.00
#
_symmetry.space_group_name_H-M   'P 1'
#
loop_
_entity.id
_entity.type
_entity.pdbx_description
1 polymer ?
#
loop_
_entity_poly.entity_id
_entity_poly.type
_entity_poly.pdbx_seq_one_letter_code
_entity_poly.pdbx_strand_id
1 'polypeptide(L)'
;MVPPGVGRRATASPWGIQHKIPIIAMDGANTSNTAQDRSRPALIVTLGSLVLAILKGMGAWATGSAALLASAIDSAGDALMSTGNWIALRVAERPADEEHPFGHGKLEHLAGLAQALMIAASGVFIIREAFVGFRQETDLERPVLGIGVTLLCTVAAWGFARYLKGAARRHDSPALRADSLHYSSDLFTHCGVLLVFVLHVGIASPWIDPTVAIIIAALILHTAWGLLLESGHRLMDAGLERTEVKAVEEAISSLGPPVRGYHDLLTRRSGPDRFVQAHVEIDADVSFREVHRLVEQIERAIEQRLPRTQVIIHADPWPEAPDDPHQTHAPERHF
;
A
#
# COMPACT_ATOMS: atom_id res chain seq x y z
N MET A 1 12.92 58.59 -13.00
CA MET A 1 13.87 57.51 -12.65
C MET A 1 13.33 56.81 -11.41
N VAL A 2 12.78 55.61 -11.59
CA VAL A 2 12.24 54.75 -10.52
C VAL A 2 13.17 53.53 -10.47
N PRO A 3 13.81 53.21 -9.33
CA PRO A 3 14.54 51.95 -9.22
C PRO A 3 13.60 50.80 -8.79
N PRO A 4 13.88 49.56 -9.22
CA PRO A 4 12.96 48.42 -9.11
C PRO A 4 13.15 47.59 -7.83
N GLY A 5 12.05 46.94 -7.41
CA GLY A 5 12.04 45.52 -7.06
C GLY A 5 12.43 45.12 -5.64
N VAL A 6 11.46 45.02 -4.74
CA VAL A 6 11.55 44.34 -3.45
C VAL A 6 11.56 42.82 -3.67
N GLY A 7 12.71 42.17 -3.43
CA GLY A 7 12.79 40.72 -3.21
C GLY A 7 12.68 40.41 -1.71
N ARG A 8 11.72 39.56 -1.32
CA ARG A 8 11.50 39.15 0.08
C ARG A 8 12.79 38.55 0.67
N ARG A 9 13.32 39.16 1.73
CA ARG A 9 14.35 38.56 2.59
C ARG A 9 13.69 37.54 3.53
N ALA A 10 14.27 36.35 3.59
CA ALA A 10 13.96 35.34 4.60
C ALA A 10 14.08 35.95 5.99
N THR A 11 13.06 35.73 6.83
CA THR A 11 13.08 36.07 8.25
C THR A 11 14.10 35.16 8.95
N ALA A 12 15.23 35.74 9.34
CA ALA A 12 16.24 35.07 10.15
C ALA A 12 15.73 34.95 11.60
N SER A 13 15.84 33.74 12.15
CA SER A 13 15.67 33.46 13.59
C SER A 13 16.70 34.26 14.41
N PRO A 14 16.37 34.76 15.63
CA PRO A 14 17.28 35.56 16.46
C PRO A 14 18.46 34.78 17.04
N TRP A 15 18.42 33.45 16.96
CA TRP A 15 19.47 32.57 17.43
C TRP A 15 20.23 32.06 16.22
N GLY A 16 21.40 32.65 15.97
CA GLY A 16 22.28 32.43 14.81
C GLY A 16 22.89 31.03 14.73
N ILE A 17 22.08 29.98 14.84
CA ILE A 17 22.47 28.59 14.66
C ILE A 17 21.93 28.17 13.29
N GLN A 18 22.77 28.28 12.26
CA GLN A 18 22.55 27.59 11.00
C GLN A 18 22.81 26.10 11.23
N HIS A 19 21.86 25.39 11.84
CA HIS A 19 21.77 23.95 11.60
C HIS A 19 21.29 23.76 10.16
N LYS A 20 22.24 23.82 9.22
CA LYS A 20 22.16 22.86 8.12
C LYS A 20 22.32 21.50 8.79
N ILE A 21 21.21 20.88 9.20
CA ILE A 21 21.20 19.44 9.31
C ILE A 21 21.62 19.00 7.91
N PRO A 22 22.81 18.41 7.72
CA PRO A 22 23.11 17.83 6.43
C PRO A 22 22.00 16.81 6.22
N ILE A 23 21.15 17.05 5.23
CA ILE A 23 20.46 15.94 4.59
C ILE A 23 21.62 15.04 4.21
N ILE A 24 21.81 13.95 4.95
CA ILE A 24 22.75 12.91 4.58
C ILE A 24 22.15 12.41 3.27
N ALA A 25 22.59 13.01 2.16
CA ALA A 25 22.51 12.41 0.86
C ALA A 25 23.13 11.05 1.09
N MET A 26 22.28 10.02 1.01
CA MET A 26 22.71 8.64 1.15
C MET A 26 23.81 8.43 0.13
N ASP A 27 25.07 8.53 0.58
CA ASP A 27 26.19 8.05 -0.18
C ASP A 27 25.90 6.58 -0.37
N GLY A 28 25.84 6.17 -1.64
CA GLY A 28 25.39 4.87 -2.13
C GLY A 28 26.26 3.69 -1.67
N ALA A 29 26.37 3.49 -0.37
CA ALA A 29 26.96 2.32 0.23
C ALA A 29 25.87 1.25 0.38
N ASN A 30 25.77 0.42 -0.67
CA ASN A 30 25.15 -0.91 -0.67
C ASN A 30 23.67 -1.05 -1.11
N THR A 31 23.20 -0.27 -2.09
CA THR A 31 21.91 -0.53 -2.78
C THR A 31 22.04 -1.33 -4.09
N SER A 32 23.24 -1.71 -4.50
CA SER A 32 23.49 -2.22 -5.86
C SER A 32 23.37 -3.74 -6.05
N ASN A 33 23.00 -4.55 -5.05
CA ASN A 33 22.99 -6.02 -5.22
C ASN A 33 21.70 -6.77 -4.82
N THR A 34 20.62 -6.09 -4.44
CA THR A 34 19.30 -6.73 -4.16
C THR A 34 18.07 -5.90 -4.55
N ALA A 35 18.24 -4.76 -5.24
CA ALA A 35 17.12 -3.96 -5.73
C ALA A 35 16.43 -4.66 -6.92
N GLN A 36 15.71 -5.74 -6.62
CA GLN A 36 14.72 -6.29 -7.53
C GLN A 36 13.65 -5.20 -7.72
N ASP A 37 13.71 -4.55 -8.89
CA ASP A 37 12.79 -3.51 -9.35
C ASP A 37 11.33 -3.93 -9.06
N ARG A 38 10.73 -3.27 -8.06
CA ARG A 38 9.43 -3.63 -7.48
C ARG A 38 8.32 -3.25 -8.44
N SER A 39 8.61 -2.38 -9.42
CA SER A 39 7.71 -2.05 -10.51
C SER A 39 7.62 -3.15 -11.57
N ARG A 40 8.59 -4.09 -11.66
CA ARG A 40 8.57 -5.17 -12.68
C ARG A 40 7.34 -6.08 -12.59
N PRO A 41 6.94 -6.61 -11.41
CA PRO A 41 5.73 -7.42 -11.31
C PRO A 41 4.49 -6.68 -11.78
N ALA A 42 4.34 -5.40 -11.41
CA ALA A 42 3.24 -4.56 -11.86
C ALA A 42 3.29 -4.36 -13.39
N LEU A 43 4.45 -4.06 -13.96
CA LEU A 43 4.61 -3.92 -15.41
C LEU A 43 4.22 -5.19 -16.17
N ILE A 44 4.63 -6.37 -15.69
CA ILE A 44 4.30 -7.65 -16.32
C ILE A 44 2.78 -7.85 -16.35
N VAL A 45 2.09 -7.58 -15.24
CA VAL A 45 0.64 -7.72 -15.17
C VAL A 45 -0.05 -6.67 -16.04
N THR A 46 0.40 -5.42 -16.02
CA THR A 46 -0.12 -4.35 -16.89
C THR A 46 -0.01 -4.70 -18.37
N LEU A 47 1.14 -5.23 -18.81
CA LEU A 47 1.30 -5.68 -20.19
C LEU A 47 0.40 -6.89 -20.49
N GLY A 48 0.30 -7.83 -19.56
CA GLY A 48 -0.57 -8.99 -19.69
C GLY A 48 -2.06 -8.63 -19.83
N SER A 49 -2.54 -7.70 -19.01
CA SER A 49 -3.93 -7.23 -19.03
C SER A 49 -4.21 -6.37 -20.27
N LEU A 50 -3.26 -5.56 -20.72
CA LEU A 50 -3.36 -4.83 -21.99
C LEU A 50 -3.46 -5.79 -23.19
N VAL A 51 -2.62 -6.82 -23.25
CA VAL A 51 -2.70 -7.86 -24.30
C VAL A 51 -4.05 -8.56 -24.26
N LEU A 52 -4.54 -8.92 -23.06
CA LEU A 52 -5.85 -9.56 -22.92
C LEU A 52 -6.99 -8.66 -23.41
N ALA A 53 -6.96 -7.36 -23.08
CA ALA A 53 -7.94 -6.38 -23.54
C ALA A 53 -7.95 -6.26 -25.07
N ILE A 54 -6.77 -6.18 -25.70
CA ILE A 54 -6.64 -6.10 -27.16
C ILE A 54 -7.18 -7.37 -27.83
N LEU A 55 -6.79 -8.56 -27.34
CA LEU A 55 -7.24 -9.82 -27.90
C LEU A 55 -8.77 -9.98 -27.82
N LYS A 56 -9.36 -9.62 -26.67
CA LYS A 56 -10.82 -9.61 -26.51
C LYS A 56 -11.49 -8.60 -27.43
N GLY A 57 -10.93 -7.40 -27.57
CA GLY A 57 -11.45 -6.36 -28.47
C GLY A 57 -11.43 -6.80 -29.94
N MET A 58 -10.33 -7.43 -30.38
CA MET A 58 -10.23 -8.02 -31.71
C MET A 58 -11.25 -9.14 -31.91
N GLY A 59 -11.40 -10.03 -30.92
CA GLY A 59 -12.42 -11.08 -30.94
C GLY A 59 -13.84 -10.53 -30.99
N ALA A 60 -14.13 -9.47 -30.24
CA ALA A 60 -15.42 -8.79 -30.23
C ALA A 60 -15.74 -8.19 -31.60
N TRP A 61 -14.75 -7.54 -32.24
CA TRP A 61 -14.90 -6.96 -33.58
C TRP A 61 -15.11 -8.05 -34.65
N ALA A 62 -14.35 -9.15 -34.58
CA ALA A 62 -14.46 -10.25 -35.54
C ALA A 62 -15.79 -11.02 -35.41
N THR A 63 -16.33 -11.14 -34.20
CA THR A 63 -17.57 -11.91 -33.93
C THR A 63 -18.83 -11.05 -33.90
N GLY A 64 -18.70 -9.73 -33.76
CA GLY A 64 -19.81 -8.82 -33.48
C GLY A 64 -20.46 -9.04 -32.11
N SER A 65 -19.82 -9.76 -31.19
CA SER A 65 -20.40 -10.13 -29.90
C SER A 65 -20.38 -8.98 -28.90
N ALA A 66 -21.57 -8.54 -28.47
CA ALA A 66 -21.72 -7.54 -27.41
C ALA A 66 -21.16 -8.03 -26.06
N ALA A 67 -21.32 -9.31 -25.73
CA ALA A 67 -20.77 -9.89 -24.50
C ALA A 67 -19.23 -9.89 -24.50
N LEU A 68 -18.60 -10.21 -25.64
CA LEU A 68 -17.15 -10.15 -25.77
C LEU A 68 -16.62 -8.72 -25.76
N LEU A 69 -17.38 -7.77 -26.32
CA LEU A 69 -17.07 -6.34 -26.22
C LEU A 69 -17.12 -5.85 -24.78
N ALA A 70 -18.15 -6.21 -24.02
CA ALA A 70 -18.24 -5.89 -22.59
C ALA A 70 -17.04 -6.45 -21.81
N SER A 71 -16.67 -7.71 -22.07
CA SER A 71 -15.47 -8.33 -21.46
C SER A 71 -14.15 -7.66 -21.88
N ALA A 72 -14.08 -7.09 -23.08
CA ALA A 72 -12.92 -6.33 -23.54
C ALA A 72 -12.80 -4.98 -22.82
N ILE A 73 -13.93 -4.28 -22.61
CA ILE A 73 -13.99 -3.03 -21.85
C ILE A 73 -13.56 -3.26 -20.40
N ASP A 74 -14.02 -4.36 -19.80
CA ASP A 74 -13.64 -4.76 -18.43
C ASP A 74 -12.12 -4.92 -18.30
N SER A 75 -11.50 -5.72 -19.18
CA SER A 75 -10.04 -5.88 -19.19
C SER A 75 -9.26 -4.62 -19.57
N ALA A 76 -9.85 -3.70 -20.33
CA ALA A 76 -9.26 -2.39 -20.55
C ALA A 76 -9.26 -1.56 -19.26
N GLY A 77 -10.31 -1.65 -18.45
CA GLY A 77 -10.37 -1.10 -17.09
C GLY A 77 -9.28 -1.67 -16.19
N ASP A 78 -9.08 -3.00 -16.21
CA ASP A 78 -8.00 -3.67 -15.46
C ASP A 78 -6.61 -3.17 -15.87
N ALA A 79 -6.40 -3.02 -17.18
CA ALA A 79 -5.13 -2.51 -17.72
C ALA A 79 -4.89 -1.05 -17.29
N LEU A 80 -5.94 -0.21 -17.26
CA LEU A 80 -5.85 1.17 -16.77
C LEU A 80 -5.51 1.22 -15.27
N MET A 81 -6.16 0.39 -14.45
CA MET A 81 -5.86 0.31 -13.01
C MET A 81 -4.43 -0.19 -12.77
N SER A 82 -4.02 -1.27 -13.44
CA SER A 82 -2.67 -1.84 -13.32
C SER A 82 -1.61 -0.83 -13.79
N THR A 83 -1.91 -0.04 -14.84
CA THR A 83 -1.02 1.04 -15.32
C THR A 83 -0.86 2.12 -14.26
N GLY A 84 -1.96 2.58 -13.65
CA GLY A 84 -1.92 3.56 -12.57
C GLY A 84 -1.08 3.06 -11.39
N ASN A 85 -1.22 1.79 -11.03
CA ASN A 85 -0.44 1.16 -9.97
C ASN A 85 1.05 1.05 -10.32
N TRP A 86 1.39 0.66 -11.55
CA TRP A 86 2.77 0.63 -12.04
C TRP A 86 3.41 2.03 -12.01
N ILE A 87 2.69 3.07 -12.45
CA ILE A 87 3.16 4.46 -12.39
C ILE A 87 3.40 4.87 -10.93
N ALA A 88 2.44 4.59 -10.04
CA ALA A 88 2.58 4.93 -8.62
C ALA A 88 3.80 4.25 -7.99
N LEU A 89 4.04 2.96 -8.28
CA LEU A 89 5.24 2.24 -7.85
C LEU A 89 6.52 2.88 -8.39
N ARG A 90 6.54 3.25 -9.68
CA ARG A 90 7.70 3.90 -10.31
C ARG A 90 8.02 5.26 -9.70
N VAL A 91 7.01 6.02 -9.28
CA VAL A 91 7.22 7.29 -8.59
C VAL A 91 7.60 7.04 -7.13
N ALA A 92 6.99 6.07 -6.45
CA ALA A 92 7.32 5.70 -5.07
C ALA A 92 8.73 5.14 -4.90
N GLU A 93 9.32 4.56 -5.95
CA GLU A 93 10.72 4.13 -5.99
C GLU A 93 11.74 5.26 -6.10
N ARG A 94 11.29 6.50 -6.38
CA ARG A 94 12.20 7.64 -6.44
C ARG A 94 12.74 7.94 -5.04
N PRO A 95 14.04 8.24 -4.91
CA PRO A 95 14.63 8.63 -3.64
C PRO A 95 13.98 9.93 -3.12
N ALA A 96 14.27 10.27 -1.86
CA ALA A 96 13.89 11.56 -1.29
C ALA A 96 14.46 12.73 -2.11
N ASP A 97 13.67 13.78 -2.25
CA ASP A 97 14.06 15.04 -2.89
C ASP A 97 13.78 16.23 -1.95
N GLU A 98 14.05 17.45 -2.42
CA GLU A 98 13.89 18.66 -1.60
C GLU A 98 12.43 18.93 -1.22
N GLU A 99 11.47 18.54 -2.07
CA GLU A 99 10.04 18.72 -1.82
C GLU A 99 9.47 17.58 -0.95
N HIS A 100 10.08 16.39 -1.02
CA HIS A 100 9.70 15.17 -0.31
C HIS A 100 10.90 14.56 0.44
N PRO A 101 11.32 15.14 1.57
CA PRO A 101 12.50 14.67 2.32
C PRO A 101 12.38 13.26 2.90
N PHE A 102 11.15 12.77 3.09
CA PHE A 102 10.87 11.40 3.53
C PHE A 102 10.62 10.41 2.37
N GLY A 103 10.83 10.86 1.13
CA GLY A 103 10.60 10.08 -0.07
C GLY A 103 9.13 9.99 -0.49
N HIS A 104 8.89 9.17 -1.52
CA HIS A 104 7.62 9.09 -2.24
C HIS A 104 6.78 7.86 -1.88
N GLY A 105 7.18 7.09 -0.86
CA GLY A 105 6.56 5.81 -0.48
C GLY A 105 5.05 5.88 -0.21
N LYS A 106 4.53 7.02 0.25
CA LYS A 106 3.10 7.23 0.50
C LYS A 106 2.23 7.08 -0.75
N LEU A 107 2.80 7.25 -1.95
CA LEU A 107 2.09 7.03 -3.21
C LEU A 107 1.62 5.59 -3.38
N GLU A 108 2.31 4.59 -2.82
CA GLU A 108 1.83 3.20 -2.87
C GLU A 108 0.52 3.03 -2.08
N HIS A 109 0.39 3.70 -0.94
CA HIS A 109 -0.84 3.67 -0.15
C HIS A 109 -1.96 4.47 -0.82
N LEU A 110 -1.64 5.58 -1.49
CA LEU A 110 -2.60 6.34 -2.26
C LEU A 110 -3.13 5.55 -3.46
N ALA A 111 -2.27 4.83 -4.17
CA ALA A 111 -2.67 3.92 -5.25
C ALA A 111 -3.57 2.80 -4.71
N GLY A 112 -3.20 2.19 -3.58
CA GLY A 112 -4.03 1.19 -2.92
C GLY A 112 -5.42 1.73 -2.51
N LEU A 113 -5.49 2.96 -2.02
CA LEU A 113 -6.74 3.64 -1.69
C LEU A 113 -7.60 3.90 -2.93
N ALA A 114 -7.01 4.44 -4.00
CA ALA A 114 -7.71 4.66 -5.27
C ALA A 114 -8.29 3.37 -5.83
N GLN A 115 -7.55 2.28 -5.73
CA GLN A 115 -8.00 0.98 -6.18
C GLN A 115 -9.09 0.38 -5.29
N ALA A 116 -9.00 0.54 -3.96
CA ALA A 116 -10.07 0.15 -3.04
C ALA A 116 -11.39 0.86 -3.37
N LEU A 117 -11.33 2.15 -3.71
CA LEU A 117 -12.50 2.93 -4.14
C LEU A 117 -13.06 2.41 -5.47
N MET A 118 -12.20 2.03 -6.42
CA MET A 118 -12.65 1.45 -7.69
C MET A 118 -13.35 0.11 -7.47
N ILE A 119 -12.76 -0.81 -6.69
CA ILE A 119 -13.38 -2.10 -6.36
C ILE A 119 -14.72 -1.88 -5.65
N ALA A 120 -14.79 -0.92 -4.72
CA ALA A 120 -16.04 -0.57 -4.05
C ALA A 120 -17.08 -0.04 -5.03
N ALA A 121 -16.70 0.83 -5.96
CA ALA A 121 -17.58 1.35 -7.00
C ALA A 121 -18.13 0.23 -7.90
N SER A 122 -17.27 -0.72 -8.31
CA SER A 122 -17.70 -1.91 -9.06
C SER A 122 -18.69 -2.77 -8.27
N GLY A 123 -18.45 -3.01 -6.98
CA GLY A 123 -19.37 -3.74 -6.11
C GLY A 123 -20.75 -3.06 -5.99
N VAL A 124 -20.78 -1.73 -5.80
CA VAL A 124 -22.04 -0.96 -5.78
C VAL A 124 -22.74 -1.00 -7.13
N PHE A 125 -22.00 -0.92 -8.23
CA PHE A 125 -22.55 -1.03 -9.58
C PHE A 125 -23.21 -2.39 -9.82
N ILE A 126 -22.57 -3.49 -9.40
CA ILE A 126 -23.14 -4.85 -9.50
C ILE A 126 -24.44 -4.96 -8.70
N ILE A 127 -24.48 -4.41 -7.48
CA ILE A 127 -25.72 -4.41 -6.66
C ILE A 127 -26.84 -3.65 -7.39
N ARG A 128 -26.52 -2.48 -7.94
CA ARG A 128 -27.50 -1.69 -8.71
C ARG A 128 -28.04 -2.50 -9.89
N GLU A 129 -27.16 -3.18 -10.64
CA GLU A 129 -27.57 -3.98 -11.81
C GLU A 129 -28.40 -5.19 -11.39
N ALA A 130 -28.05 -5.85 -10.30
CA ALA A 130 -28.85 -6.94 -9.74
C ALA A 130 -30.26 -6.49 -9.35
N PHE A 131 -30.42 -5.28 -8.79
CA PHE A 131 -31.76 -4.72 -8.50
C PHE A 131 -32.58 -4.43 -9.75
N VAL A 132 -31.94 -4.04 -10.86
CA VAL A 132 -32.61 -3.89 -12.16
C VAL A 132 -33.00 -5.26 -12.71
N GLY A 133 -32.12 -6.26 -12.57
CA GLY A 133 -32.36 -7.64 -13.00
C GLY A 133 -33.58 -8.29 -12.36
N PHE A 134 -33.94 -7.96 -11.11
CA PHE A 134 -35.20 -8.43 -10.52
C PHE A 134 -36.47 -7.97 -11.26
N ARG A 135 -36.38 -6.91 -12.09
CA ARG A 135 -37.52 -6.32 -12.80
C ARG A 135 -37.60 -6.71 -14.28
N GLN A 136 -36.56 -7.36 -14.82
CA GLN A 136 -36.48 -7.73 -16.22
C GLN A 136 -36.10 -9.21 -16.33
N GLU A 137 -36.86 -9.99 -17.11
CA GLU A 137 -36.41 -11.31 -17.53
C GLU A 137 -35.28 -11.11 -18.55
N THR A 138 -34.03 -11.28 -18.12
CA THR A 138 -32.88 -11.29 -19.02
C THR A 138 -32.84 -12.64 -19.73
N ASP A 139 -33.19 -12.66 -21.01
CA ASP A 139 -32.87 -13.80 -21.88
C ASP A 139 -31.35 -13.94 -21.95
N LEU A 140 -30.82 -15.05 -21.45
CA LEU A 140 -29.42 -15.45 -21.58
C LEU A 140 -29.13 -15.79 -23.05
N GLU A 141 -29.01 -14.78 -23.92
CA GLU A 141 -28.68 -14.98 -25.31
C GLU A 141 -27.26 -15.57 -25.47
N ARG A 142 -27.23 -16.87 -25.78
CA ARG A 142 -26.10 -17.68 -26.28
C ARG A 142 -24.95 -17.97 -25.28
N PRO A 143 -25.04 -19.08 -24.52
CA PRO A 143 -24.16 -19.34 -23.38
C PRO A 143 -22.76 -19.88 -23.71
N VAL A 144 -22.51 -20.46 -24.90
CA VAL A 144 -21.29 -21.28 -25.09
C VAL A 144 -20.02 -20.45 -25.30
N LEU A 145 -20.10 -19.35 -26.09
CA LEU A 145 -18.95 -18.47 -26.32
C LEU A 145 -18.60 -17.64 -25.06
N GLY A 146 -19.60 -17.23 -24.28
CA GLY A 146 -19.41 -16.52 -23.03
C GLY A 146 -18.64 -17.35 -22.00
N ILE A 147 -19.00 -18.63 -21.84
CA ILE A 147 -18.34 -19.54 -20.89
C ILE A 147 -16.85 -19.72 -21.22
N GLY A 148 -16.51 -19.93 -22.49
CA GLY A 148 -15.11 -20.11 -22.90
C GLY A 148 -14.26 -18.87 -22.62
N VAL A 149 -14.82 -17.68 -22.88
CA VAL A 149 -14.16 -16.40 -22.61
C VAL A 149 -14.03 -16.19 -21.10
N THR A 150 -15.10 -16.36 -20.33
CA THR A 150 -15.08 -16.22 -18.85
C THR A 150 -14.07 -17.18 -18.23
N LEU A 151 -13.96 -18.42 -18.70
CA LEU A 151 -12.98 -19.38 -18.22
C LEU A 151 -11.54 -18.90 -18.50
N LEU A 152 -11.26 -18.43 -19.72
CA LEU A 152 -9.96 -17.85 -20.06
C LEU A 152 -9.61 -16.65 -19.16
N CYS A 153 -10.57 -15.75 -18.93
CA CYS A 153 -10.40 -14.60 -18.03
C CYS A 153 -10.12 -15.03 -16.61
N THR A 154 -10.84 -16.05 -16.13
CA THR A 154 -10.67 -16.60 -14.78
C THR A 154 -9.27 -17.15 -14.60
N VAL A 155 -8.74 -17.90 -15.57
CA VAL A 155 -7.39 -18.45 -15.52
C VAL A 155 -6.34 -17.33 -15.52
N ALA A 156 -6.51 -16.32 -16.38
CA ALA A 156 -5.61 -15.17 -16.44
C ALA A 156 -5.61 -14.37 -15.12
N ALA A 157 -6.79 -13.99 -14.61
CA ALA A 157 -6.96 -13.28 -13.35
C ALA A 157 -6.39 -14.07 -12.17
N TRP A 158 -6.57 -15.39 -12.15
CA TRP A 158 -5.98 -16.25 -11.13
C TRP A 158 -4.45 -16.24 -11.18
N GLY A 159 -3.87 -16.33 -12.38
CA GLY A 159 -2.43 -16.21 -12.60
C GLY A 159 -1.88 -14.87 -12.09
N PHE A 160 -2.52 -13.76 -12.48
CA PHE A 160 -2.12 -12.41 -12.04
C PHE A 160 -2.27 -12.24 -10.54
N ALA A 161 -3.42 -12.57 -9.96
CA ALA A 161 -3.67 -12.48 -8.53
C ALA A 161 -2.62 -13.26 -7.73
N ARG A 162 -2.27 -14.49 -8.16
CA ARG A 162 -1.30 -15.33 -7.46
C ARG A 162 0.13 -14.83 -7.60
N TYR A 163 0.50 -14.33 -8.77
CA TYR A 163 1.80 -13.73 -9.04
C TYR A 163 2.00 -12.45 -8.23
N LEU A 164 1.04 -11.53 -8.28
CA LEU A 164 1.05 -10.27 -7.53
C LEU A 164 1.04 -10.51 -6.02
N LYS A 165 0.26 -11.49 -5.51
CA LYS A 165 0.29 -11.86 -4.09
C LYS A 165 1.67 -12.31 -3.64
N GLY A 166 2.37 -13.06 -4.48
CA GLY A 166 3.75 -13.46 -4.22
C GLY A 166 4.71 -12.27 -4.22
N ALA A 167 4.61 -11.40 -5.22
CA ALA A 167 5.44 -10.20 -5.34
C ALA A 167 5.19 -9.20 -4.20
N ALA A 168 3.93 -8.96 -3.82
CA ALA A 168 3.53 -8.10 -2.72
C ALA A 168 4.16 -8.53 -1.39
N ARG A 169 4.20 -9.83 -1.12
CA ARG A 169 4.86 -10.38 0.08
C ARG A 169 6.38 -10.26 0.04
N ARG A 170 6.99 -10.49 -1.13
CA ARG A 170 8.45 -10.41 -1.31
C ARG A 170 8.98 -8.98 -1.21
N HIS A 171 8.22 -8.01 -1.71
CA HIS A 171 8.62 -6.61 -1.78
C HIS A 171 7.97 -5.74 -0.70
N ASP A 172 7.13 -6.33 0.16
CA ASP A 172 6.39 -5.65 1.22
C ASP A 172 5.64 -4.41 0.68
N SER A 173 4.99 -4.59 -0.49
CA SER A 173 4.38 -3.51 -1.28
C SER A 173 2.85 -3.48 -1.14
N PRO A 174 2.29 -2.40 -0.56
CA PRO A 174 0.85 -2.17 -0.49
C PRO A 174 0.19 -2.06 -1.87
N ALA A 175 0.85 -1.41 -2.82
CA ALA A 175 0.36 -1.22 -4.18
C ALA A 175 0.19 -2.57 -4.92
N LEU A 176 1.20 -3.46 -4.88
CA LEU A 176 1.08 -4.80 -5.47
C LEU A 176 0.01 -5.65 -4.76
N ARG A 177 -0.15 -5.46 -3.45
CA ARG A 177 -1.15 -6.19 -2.67
C ARG A 177 -2.56 -5.75 -3.01
N ALA A 178 -2.78 -4.44 -3.18
CA ALA A 178 -4.03 -3.90 -3.66
C ALA A 178 -4.35 -4.54 -5.02
N ASP A 179 -3.45 -4.46 -5.99
CA ASP A 179 -3.63 -5.00 -7.36
C ASP A 179 -4.00 -6.49 -7.34
N SER A 180 -3.34 -7.27 -6.49
CA SER A 180 -3.71 -8.67 -6.24
C SER A 180 -5.15 -8.86 -5.76
N LEU A 181 -5.66 -7.96 -4.91
CA LEU A 181 -7.05 -7.98 -4.42
C LEU A 181 -8.06 -7.55 -5.49
N HIS A 182 -7.69 -6.66 -6.42
CA HIS A 182 -8.51 -6.32 -7.59
C HIS A 182 -8.77 -7.57 -8.43
N TYR A 183 -7.72 -8.22 -8.92
CA TYR A 183 -7.86 -9.46 -9.68
C TYR A 183 -8.50 -10.61 -8.87
N SER A 184 -8.34 -10.62 -7.55
CA SER A 184 -9.05 -11.59 -6.69
C SER A 184 -10.56 -11.31 -6.64
N SER A 185 -10.96 -10.03 -6.71
CA SER A 185 -12.37 -9.62 -6.77
C SER A 185 -13.00 -10.06 -8.09
N ASP A 186 -12.27 -9.96 -9.20
CA ASP A 186 -12.73 -10.47 -10.51
C ASP A 186 -12.96 -11.97 -10.47
N LEU A 187 -12.12 -12.74 -9.76
CA LEU A 187 -12.35 -14.17 -9.57
C LEU A 187 -13.66 -14.46 -8.83
N PHE A 188 -14.04 -13.64 -7.85
CA PHE A 188 -15.34 -13.80 -7.19
C PHE A 188 -16.48 -13.53 -8.17
N THR A 189 -16.38 -12.48 -8.99
CA THR A 189 -17.34 -12.18 -10.06
C THR A 189 -17.48 -13.33 -11.05
N HIS A 190 -16.36 -13.84 -11.57
CA HIS A 190 -16.36 -14.96 -12.51
C HIS A 190 -16.93 -16.25 -11.91
N CYS A 191 -16.57 -16.57 -10.65
CA CYS A 191 -17.14 -17.69 -9.94
C CYS A 191 -18.65 -17.52 -9.74
N GLY A 192 -19.13 -16.30 -9.47
CA GLY A 192 -20.54 -15.97 -9.40
C GLY A 192 -21.29 -16.29 -10.68
N VAL A 193 -20.76 -15.82 -11.83
CA VAL A 193 -21.34 -16.10 -13.15
C VAL A 193 -21.39 -17.60 -13.44
N LEU A 194 -20.30 -18.33 -13.14
CA LEU A 194 -20.27 -19.79 -13.32
C LEU A 194 -21.27 -20.51 -12.40
N LEU A 195 -21.43 -20.05 -11.16
CA LEU A 195 -22.42 -20.58 -10.23
C LEU A 195 -23.85 -20.36 -10.74
N VAL A 196 -24.16 -19.16 -11.22
CA VAL A 196 -25.46 -18.85 -11.85
C VAL A 196 -25.74 -19.80 -13.01
N PHE A 197 -24.75 -20.04 -13.87
CA PHE A 197 -24.90 -20.94 -15.02
C PHE A 197 -25.22 -22.38 -14.57
N VAL A 198 -24.48 -22.91 -13.58
CA VAL A 198 -24.73 -24.26 -13.04
C VAL A 198 -26.12 -24.36 -12.39
N LEU A 199 -26.53 -23.34 -11.63
CA LEU A 199 -27.84 -23.32 -10.97
C LEU A 199 -29.00 -23.29 -11.98
N HIS A 200 -28.86 -22.57 -13.09
CA HIS A 200 -29.88 -22.50 -14.14
C HIS A 200 -30.11 -23.84 -14.87
N VAL A 201 -29.12 -24.74 -14.87
CA VAL A 201 -29.29 -26.10 -15.44
C VAL A 201 -30.29 -26.94 -14.61
N GLY A 202 -30.39 -26.69 -13.30
CA GLY A 202 -31.27 -27.44 -12.40
C GLY A 202 -32.52 -26.70 -11.92
N ILE A 203 -32.47 -25.37 -11.87
CA ILE A 203 -33.54 -24.51 -11.34
C ILE A 203 -33.72 -23.32 -12.29
N ALA A 204 -34.79 -23.33 -13.08
CA ALA A 204 -35.14 -22.21 -13.94
C ALA A 204 -35.91 -21.15 -13.12
N SER A 205 -35.19 -20.34 -12.35
CA SER A 205 -35.77 -19.22 -11.60
C SER A 205 -35.06 -17.91 -11.95
N PRO A 206 -35.81 -16.87 -12.39
CA PRO A 206 -35.23 -15.59 -12.78
C PRO A 206 -34.58 -14.82 -11.60
N TRP A 207 -34.76 -15.29 -10.37
CA TRP A 207 -34.26 -14.62 -9.17
C TRP A 207 -32.86 -15.10 -8.78
N ILE A 208 -32.36 -16.17 -9.41
CA ILE A 208 -31.05 -16.77 -9.08
C ILE A 208 -29.92 -15.80 -9.41
N ASP A 209 -29.90 -15.27 -10.63
CA ASP A 209 -28.86 -14.36 -11.11
C ASP A 209 -28.69 -13.12 -10.21
N PRO A 210 -29.74 -12.31 -9.97
CA PRO A 210 -29.59 -11.13 -9.12
C PRO A 210 -29.27 -11.46 -7.65
N THR A 211 -29.74 -12.60 -7.12
CA THR A 211 -29.40 -13.03 -5.75
C THR A 211 -27.93 -13.38 -5.62
N VAL A 212 -27.38 -14.17 -6.55
CA VAL A 212 -25.97 -14.53 -6.55
C VAL A 212 -25.10 -13.29 -6.76
N ALA A 213 -25.49 -12.39 -7.69
CA ALA A 213 -24.79 -11.13 -7.92
C ALA A 213 -24.70 -10.28 -6.66
N ILE A 214 -25.77 -10.15 -5.87
CA ILE A 214 -25.76 -9.42 -4.59
C ILE A 214 -24.83 -10.06 -3.57
N ILE A 215 -24.84 -11.40 -3.44
CA ILE A 215 -23.97 -12.12 -2.51
C ILE A 215 -22.49 -11.88 -2.86
N ILE A 216 -22.13 -12.01 -4.14
CA ILE A 216 -20.77 -11.79 -4.61
C ILE A 216 -20.36 -10.32 -4.44
N ALA A 217 -21.24 -9.38 -4.77
CA ALA A 217 -20.95 -7.97 -4.58
C ALA A 217 -20.75 -7.61 -3.10
N ALA A 218 -21.50 -8.21 -2.17
CA ALA A 218 -21.29 -8.01 -0.74
C ALA A 218 -19.91 -8.52 -0.28
N LEU A 219 -19.44 -9.65 -0.82
CA LEU A 219 -18.09 -10.16 -0.57
C LEU A 219 -17.02 -9.20 -1.10
N ILE A 220 -17.18 -8.70 -2.33
CA ILE A 220 -16.27 -7.73 -2.95
C ILE A 220 -16.21 -6.45 -2.11
N LEU A 221 -17.36 -5.90 -1.71
CA LEU A 221 -17.43 -4.70 -0.87
C LEU A 221 -16.76 -4.90 0.50
N HIS A 222 -16.92 -6.08 1.11
CA HIS A 222 -16.23 -6.40 2.36
C HIS A 222 -14.71 -6.37 2.19
N THR A 223 -14.18 -6.94 1.10
CA THR A 223 -12.74 -6.91 0.80
C THR A 223 -12.23 -5.50 0.50
N ALA A 224 -13.01 -4.71 -0.27
CA ALA A 224 -12.68 -3.32 -0.59
C ALA A 224 -12.65 -2.45 0.67
N TRP A 225 -13.61 -2.64 1.58
CA TRP A 225 -13.67 -1.93 2.86
C TRP A 225 -12.42 -2.17 3.72
N GLY A 226 -11.97 -3.43 3.82
CA GLY A 226 -10.73 -3.76 4.52
C GLY A 226 -9.51 -3.06 3.91
N LEU A 227 -9.40 -3.06 2.58
CA LEU A 227 -8.29 -2.39 1.88
C LEU A 227 -8.34 -0.86 2.05
N LEU A 228 -9.55 -0.27 2.02
CA LEU A 228 -9.77 1.16 2.22
C LEU A 228 -9.31 1.60 3.61
N LEU A 229 -9.76 0.91 4.66
CA LEU A 229 -9.39 1.19 6.05
C LEU A 229 -7.88 1.03 6.26
N GLU A 230 -7.29 -0.03 5.72
CA GLU A 230 -5.85 -0.24 5.88
C GLU A 230 -5.03 0.84 5.16
N SER A 231 -5.39 1.18 3.92
CA SER A 231 -4.68 2.21 3.16
C SER A 231 -4.84 3.59 3.81
N GLY A 232 -6.03 3.90 4.33
CA GLY A 232 -6.31 5.10 5.11
C GLY A 232 -5.50 5.18 6.40
N HIS A 233 -5.47 4.11 7.19
CA HIS A 233 -4.66 4.06 8.41
C HIS A 233 -3.16 4.28 8.12
N ARG A 234 -2.62 3.67 7.05
CA ARG A 234 -1.22 3.86 6.68
C ARG A 234 -0.91 5.29 6.22
N LEU A 235 -1.84 5.97 5.56
CA LEU A 235 -1.68 7.38 5.18
C LEU A 235 -1.65 8.32 6.41
N MET A 236 -2.32 7.95 7.50
CA MET A 236 -2.34 8.67 8.78
C MET A 236 -1.14 8.35 9.69
N ASP A 237 -0.05 7.80 9.14
CA ASP A 237 1.15 7.43 9.89
C ASP A 237 0.87 6.41 11.03
N ALA A 238 0.02 5.42 10.77
CA ALA A 238 -0.18 4.32 11.70
C ALA A 238 1.14 3.61 12.07
N GLY A 239 1.23 3.19 13.33
CA GLY A 239 2.37 2.48 13.90
C GLY A 239 2.77 1.21 13.15
N LEU A 240 4.00 0.77 13.38
CA LEU A 240 4.48 -0.52 12.90
C LEU A 240 3.71 -1.67 13.55
N GLU A 241 3.81 -2.87 12.98
CA GLU A 241 3.17 -4.05 13.56
C GLU A 241 3.77 -4.38 14.92
N ARG A 242 2.98 -4.99 15.83
CA ARG A 242 3.44 -5.30 17.20
C ARG A 242 4.72 -6.13 17.24
N THR A 243 4.93 -6.99 16.24
CA THR A 243 6.14 -7.80 16.08
C THR A 243 7.35 -6.94 15.73
N GLU A 244 7.18 -5.96 14.85
CA GLU A 244 8.22 -5.00 14.48
C GLU A 244 8.55 -4.05 15.64
N VAL A 245 7.52 -3.55 16.35
CA VAL A 245 7.71 -2.73 17.55
C VAL A 245 8.52 -3.49 18.59
N LYS A 246 8.15 -4.74 18.90
CA LYS A 246 8.93 -5.59 19.83
C LYS A 246 10.39 -5.76 19.40
N ALA A 247 10.65 -5.91 18.09
CA ALA A 247 12.03 -6.02 17.60
C ALA A 247 12.84 -4.74 17.86
N VAL A 248 12.20 -3.56 17.82
CA VAL A 248 12.83 -2.29 18.21
C VAL A 248 13.08 -2.24 19.71
N GLU A 249 12.09 -2.62 20.53
CA GLU A 249 12.21 -2.64 21.99
C GLU A 249 13.33 -3.59 22.45
N GLU A 250 13.40 -4.78 21.85
CA GLU A 250 14.47 -5.77 22.08
C GLU A 250 15.83 -5.25 21.62
N ALA A 251 15.88 -4.43 20.57
CA ALA A 251 17.14 -3.82 20.11
C ALA A 251 17.68 -2.84 21.14
N ILE A 252 16.85 -1.92 21.62
CA ILE A 252 17.22 -0.92 22.62
C ILE A 252 17.62 -1.62 23.94
N SER A 253 16.79 -2.54 24.43
CA SER A 253 17.01 -3.21 25.72
C SER A 253 18.22 -4.16 25.73
N SER A 254 18.67 -4.63 24.56
CA SER A 254 19.81 -5.55 24.47
C SER A 254 21.18 -4.95 24.80
N LEU A 255 21.32 -3.61 24.83
CA LEU A 255 22.60 -2.97 25.15
C LEU A 255 22.92 -2.97 26.66
N GLY A 256 21.90 -3.02 27.52
CA GLY A 256 22.07 -2.93 28.97
C GLY A 256 22.70 -1.61 29.44
N PRO A 257 23.09 -1.49 30.73
CA PRO A 257 23.74 -0.30 31.26
C PRO A 257 24.98 0.08 30.43
N PRO A 258 25.17 1.37 30.08
CA PRO A 258 24.52 2.55 30.67
C PRO A 258 23.16 2.95 30.06
N VAL A 259 22.58 2.17 29.14
CA VAL A 259 21.20 2.36 28.66
C VAL A 259 20.24 1.85 29.73
N ARG A 260 19.36 2.71 30.23
CA ARG A 260 18.45 2.42 31.35
C ARG A 260 17.03 2.12 30.91
N GLY A 261 16.59 2.79 29.85
CA GLY A 261 15.20 2.72 29.41
C GLY A 261 15.00 3.46 28.10
N TYR A 262 13.74 3.54 27.68
CA TYR A 262 13.29 4.36 26.58
C TYR A 262 11.85 4.79 26.82
N HIS A 263 11.47 5.93 26.25
CA HIS A 263 10.11 6.42 26.22
C HIS A 263 9.80 7.05 24.84
N ASP A 264 8.56 7.48 24.64
CA ASP A 264 8.08 8.13 23.41
C ASP A 264 8.48 7.41 22.11
N LEU A 265 8.33 6.08 22.10
CA LEU A 265 8.54 5.27 20.90
C LEU A 265 7.44 5.54 19.87
N LEU A 266 7.77 6.35 18.87
CA LEU A 266 6.95 6.67 17.72
C LEU A 266 7.45 5.89 16.51
N THR A 267 6.55 5.17 15.87
CA THR A 267 6.87 4.39 14.67
C THR A 267 5.85 4.67 13.59
N ARG A 268 6.28 4.63 12.33
CA ARG A 268 5.39 4.74 11.17
C ARG A 268 5.98 4.04 9.96
N ARG A 269 5.19 3.97 8.89
CA ARG A 269 5.57 3.32 7.63
C ARG A 269 5.17 4.14 6.41
N SER A 270 6.02 4.14 5.38
CA SER A 270 5.76 4.76 4.09
C SER A 270 6.15 3.78 2.98
N GLY A 271 5.16 3.10 2.39
CA GLY A 271 5.42 2.00 1.47
C GLY A 271 6.18 0.87 2.18
N PRO A 272 7.37 0.45 1.69
CA PRO A 272 8.22 -0.55 2.35
C PRO A 272 9.15 0.03 3.44
N ASP A 273 9.31 1.36 3.50
CA ASP A 273 10.27 2.02 4.37
C ASP A 273 9.64 2.29 5.75
N ARG A 274 10.41 2.04 6.80
CA ARG A 274 10.01 2.17 8.20
C ARG A 274 10.68 3.38 8.81
N PHE A 275 10.01 4.04 9.73
CA PHE A 275 10.57 5.17 10.48
C PHE A 275 10.35 4.91 11.96
N VAL A 276 11.42 5.06 12.73
CA VAL A 276 11.44 4.86 14.18
C VAL A 276 12.03 6.12 14.81
N GLN A 277 11.32 6.66 15.78
CA GLN A 277 11.76 7.76 16.64
C GLN A 277 11.58 7.31 18.08
N ALA A 278 12.61 7.48 18.91
CA ALA A 278 12.56 7.10 20.30
C ALA A 278 13.43 8.02 21.15
N HIS A 279 13.04 8.20 22.40
CA HIS A 279 13.87 8.79 23.43
C HIS A 279 14.50 7.64 24.23
N VAL A 280 15.82 7.65 24.39
CA VAL A 280 16.57 6.61 25.10
C VAL A 280 17.24 7.22 26.30
N GLU A 281 16.98 6.65 27.46
CA GLU A 281 17.52 7.09 28.75
C GLU A 281 18.91 6.49 28.97
N ILE A 282 19.91 7.34 29.13
CA ILE A 282 21.32 6.97 29.28
C ILE A 282 21.90 7.66 30.52
N ASP A 283 22.71 6.93 31.29
CA ASP A 283 23.32 7.46 32.52
C ASP A 283 24.04 8.81 32.29
N ALA A 284 23.73 9.81 33.13
CA ALA A 284 24.19 11.19 32.97
C ALA A 284 25.70 11.40 33.21
N ASP A 285 26.39 10.44 33.80
CA ASP A 285 27.84 10.45 34.03
C ASP A 285 28.65 10.00 32.81
N VAL A 286 27.97 9.52 31.76
CA VAL A 286 28.58 9.09 30.52
C VAL A 286 28.99 10.30 29.67
N SER A 287 30.19 10.26 29.10
CA SER A 287 30.65 11.34 28.21
C SER A 287 29.76 11.44 26.96
N PHE A 288 29.52 12.66 26.46
CA PHE A 288 28.72 12.86 25.24
C PHE A 288 29.20 12.03 24.03
N ARG A 289 30.52 11.81 23.91
CA ARG A 289 31.08 10.95 22.84
C ARG A 289 30.62 9.49 22.97
N GLU A 290 30.50 9.00 24.20
CA GLU A 290 30.05 7.65 24.46
C GLU A 290 28.53 7.52 24.30
N VAL A 291 27.76 8.54 24.70
CA VAL A 291 26.33 8.66 24.38
C VAL A 291 26.10 8.54 22.87
N HIS A 292 26.84 9.30 22.06
CA HIS A 292 26.71 9.23 20.60
C HIS A 292 27.03 7.82 20.06
N ARG A 293 28.03 7.13 20.61
CA ARG A 293 28.34 5.74 20.22
C ARG A 293 27.24 4.77 20.59
N LEU A 294 26.61 4.93 21.76
CA LEU A 294 25.47 4.10 22.18
C LEU A 294 24.28 4.31 21.25
N VAL A 295 23.98 5.56 20.90
CA VAL A 295 22.96 5.90 19.91
C VAL A 295 23.24 5.21 18.57
N GLU A 296 24.46 5.34 18.02
CA GLU A 296 24.83 4.64 16.77
C GLU A 296 24.69 3.12 16.88
N GLN A 297 25.00 2.53 18.03
CA GLN A 297 24.85 1.10 18.26
C GLN A 297 23.38 0.67 18.26
N ILE A 298 22.50 1.45 18.89
CA ILE A 298 21.06 1.19 18.91
C ILE A 298 20.48 1.33 17.49
N GLU A 299 20.82 2.41 16.79
CA GLU A 299 20.41 2.63 15.39
C GLU A 299 20.78 1.41 14.52
N ARG A 300 22.04 0.97 14.57
CA ARG A 300 22.51 -0.22 13.84
C ARG A 300 21.79 -1.50 14.28
N ALA A 301 21.54 -1.67 15.57
CA ALA A 301 20.86 -2.85 16.10
C ALA A 301 19.40 -2.94 15.65
N ILE A 302 18.74 -1.79 15.47
CA ILE A 302 17.39 -1.70 14.89
C ILE A 302 17.44 -1.97 13.39
N GLU A 303 18.34 -1.32 12.65
CA GLU A 303 18.48 -1.48 11.19
C GLU A 303 18.83 -2.93 10.77
N GLN A 304 19.59 -3.65 11.60
CA GLN A 304 19.92 -5.06 11.37
C GLN A 304 18.70 -5.99 11.54
N ARG A 305 17.83 -5.70 12.51
CA ARG A 305 16.60 -6.49 12.76
C ARG A 305 15.48 -6.11 11.80
N LEU A 306 15.41 -4.84 11.41
CA LEU A 306 14.39 -4.28 10.53
C LEU A 306 15.06 -3.56 9.36
N PRO A 307 15.31 -4.26 8.24
CA PRO A 307 15.83 -3.62 7.04
C PRO A 307 14.93 -2.50 6.54
N ARG A 308 15.53 -1.49 5.88
CA ARG A 308 14.84 -0.29 5.36
C ARG A 308 14.15 0.52 6.46
N THR A 309 14.82 0.66 7.60
CA THR A 309 14.36 1.50 8.70
C THR A 309 15.23 2.74 8.80
N GLN A 310 14.60 3.90 8.86
CA GLN A 310 15.25 5.13 9.28
C GLN A 310 14.99 5.32 10.77
N VAL A 311 16.06 5.45 11.55
CA VAL A 311 15.99 5.61 12.99
C VAL A 311 16.48 7.00 13.35
N ILE A 312 15.79 7.66 14.28
CA ILE A 312 16.25 8.89 14.93
C ILE A 312 16.09 8.68 16.43
N ILE A 313 17.19 8.79 17.17
CA ILE A 313 17.18 8.61 18.62
C ILE A 313 17.52 9.94 19.28
N HIS A 314 16.68 10.35 20.22
CA HIS A 314 17.01 11.37 21.20
C HIS A 314 17.59 10.70 22.44
N ALA A 315 18.71 11.19 22.96
CA ALA A 315 19.34 10.64 24.15
C ALA A 315 19.05 11.54 25.34
N ASP A 316 18.32 11.00 26.31
CA ASP A 316 17.92 11.71 27.53
C ASP A 316 18.76 11.24 28.73
N PRO A 317 19.16 12.15 29.63
CA PRO A 317 19.97 11.81 30.78
C PRO A 317 19.15 11.04 31.83
N TRP A 318 19.75 10.01 32.42
CA TRP A 318 19.20 9.28 33.57
C TRP A 318 20.06 9.49 34.83
N PRO A 319 19.47 9.80 36.01
CA PRO A 319 18.06 10.17 36.18
C PRO A 319 17.75 11.51 35.50
N GLU A 320 16.51 11.66 35.05
CA GLU A 320 16.02 12.86 34.36
C GLU A 320 16.20 14.14 35.19
N ALA A 321 16.37 15.27 34.51
CA ALA A 321 16.52 16.55 35.17
C ALA A 321 15.22 16.93 35.92
N PRO A 322 15.29 17.51 37.15
CA PRO A 322 14.11 17.85 37.93
C PRO A 322 13.08 18.77 37.25
N ASP A 323 13.51 19.56 36.26
CA ASP A 323 12.72 20.58 35.55
C ASP A 323 12.48 20.23 34.06
N ASP A 324 12.53 18.95 33.67
CA ASP A 324 12.32 18.56 32.28
C ASP A 324 10.85 18.79 31.83
N PRO A 325 10.57 19.68 30.85
CA PRO A 325 9.22 19.89 30.32
C PRO A 325 8.66 18.68 29.55
N HIS A 326 9.47 17.67 29.24
CA HIS A 326 9.05 16.40 28.65
C HIS A 326 8.46 15.42 29.69
N GLN A 327 8.22 15.86 30.94
CA GLN A 327 7.37 15.20 31.94
C GLN A 327 5.89 15.13 31.49
N THR A 328 5.61 14.50 30.35
CA THR A 328 4.26 14.07 30.00
C THR A 328 4.13 12.61 30.35
N HIS A 329 3.37 12.35 31.40
CA HIS A 329 2.78 11.05 31.73
C HIS A 329 2.60 10.21 30.47
N ALA A 330 3.29 9.07 30.40
CA ALA A 330 2.94 8.01 29.46
C ALA A 330 1.40 7.89 29.50
N PRO A 331 0.67 8.18 28.41
CA PRO A 331 -0.76 7.99 28.44
C PRO A 331 -0.96 6.51 28.71
N GLU A 332 -1.65 6.17 29.81
CA GLU A 332 -2.14 4.82 30.04
C GLU A 332 -2.88 4.42 28.77
N ARG A 333 -2.23 3.60 27.93
CA ARG A 333 -2.85 3.04 26.74
C ARG A 333 -3.83 1.99 27.26
N HIS A 334 -5.01 2.43 27.66
CA HIS A 334 -6.16 1.55 27.84
C HIS A 334 -6.46 0.93 26.48
N PHE A 335 -6.24 -0.38 26.42
CA PHE A 335 -6.64 -1.25 25.31
C PHE A 335 -8.16 -1.29 25.16
#